data_AF-A0A5E4M1C4-F1
#
_entry.id   AF-A0A5E4M1C4-F1
#
_cell.length_a   1.000
_cell.length_b   1.000
_cell.length_c   1.000
_cell.angle_alpha   90.00
_cell.angle_beta   90.00
_cell.angle_gamma   90.00
#
_symmetry.space_group_name_H-M   'P 1'
#
loop_
_entity.id
_entity.type
_entity.pdbx_description
1 polymer ?
#
loop_
_entity_poly.entity_id
_entity_poly.type
_entity_poly.pdbx_seq_one_letter_code
_entity_poly.pdbx_strand_id
1 'polypeptide(L)' 'MPKDKQSLSRHLKLLISEFGKDVFSIDNVALFCKLSKVKVDPVRRSNITQYIKTEKHHRFIERKLNQKTANNY' A
#
# COMPACT_ATOMS: atom_id res chain seq x y z
N MET A 1 23.29 20.20 9.12
CA MET A 1 21.81 20.30 9.05
C MET A 1 21.25 18.90 8.83
N PRO A 2 20.50 18.28 9.77
CA PRO A 2 19.90 16.98 9.52
C PRO A 2 18.53 17.19 8.86
N LYS A 3 18.50 17.38 7.53
CA LYS A 3 17.24 17.56 6.78
C LYS A 3 16.66 16.26 6.21
N ASP A 4 17.37 15.15 6.33
CA ASP A 4 17.05 13.93 5.58
C ASP A 4 15.86 13.11 6.12
N LYS A 5 15.54 13.20 7.41
CA LYS A 5 14.42 12.41 7.97
C LYS A 5 13.03 12.92 7.56
N GLN A 6 12.91 14.19 7.16
CA GLN A 6 11.62 14.77 6.81
C GLN A 6 11.19 14.45 5.36
N SER A 7 12.13 14.04 4.50
CA SER A 7 11.84 13.70 3.10
C SER A 7 11.09 12.36 2.99
N LEU A 8 11.53 11.36 3.76
CA LEU A 8 10.97 10.01 3.70
C LEU A 8 9.50 9.97 4.14
N SER A 9 9.16 10.62 5.26
CA SER A 9 7.76 10.64 5.74
C SER A 9 6.82 11.36 4.76
N ARG A 10 7.27 12.47 4.15
CA ARG A 10 6.51 13.15 3.08
C ARG A 10 6.35 12.25 1.87
N HIS A 11 7.42 11.57 1.45
CA HIS A 11 7.40 10.64 0.33
C HIS A 11 6.40 9.49 0.57
N LEU A 12 6.44 8.86 1.75
CA LEU A 12 5.49 7.80 2.13
C LEU A 12 4.04 8.29 2.12
N LYS A 13 3.79 9.50 2.64
CA LYS A 13 2.45 10.10 2.60
C LYS A 13 1.97 10.34 1.16
N LEU A 14 2.84 10.81 0.27
CA LEU A 14 2.52 11.01 -1.15
C LEU A 14 2.17 9.68 -1.82
N LEU A 15 2.99 8.65 -1.62
CA LEU A 15 2.74 7.31 -2.17
C LEU A 15 1.40 6.74 -1.69
N ILE A 16 1.09 6.88 -0.39
CA ILE A 16 -0.19 6.43 0.16
C ILE A 16 -1.36 7.22 -0.39
N SER A 17 -1.19 8.53 -0.60
CA SER A 17 -2.21 9.37 -1.22
C SER A 17 -2.45 8.98 -2.68
N GLU A 18 -1.41 8.57 -3.39
CA GLU A 18 -1.48 8.20 -4.80
C GLU A 18 -2.02 6.79 -5.02
N PHE A 19 -1.57 5.82 -4.22
CA PHE A 19 -1.94 4.41 -4.36
C PHE A 19 -3.14 3.99 -3.49
N GLY A 20 -3.57 4.84 -2.56
CA GLY A 20 -4.73 4.62 -1.71
C GLY A 20 -4.39 4.37 -0.23
N LYS A 21 -4.86 5.27 0.63
CA LYS A 21 -4.66 5.24 2.09
C LYS A 21 -5.41 4.12 2.81
N ASP A 22 -6.43 3.60 2.16
CA ASP A 22 -7.20 2.46 2.65
C ASP A 22 -6.50 1.13 2.36
N VAL A 23 -5.68 1.07 1.32
CA VAL A 23 -4.95 -0.14 0.91
C VAL A 23 -3.58 -0.24 1.57
N PHE A 24 -2.86 0.89 1.65
CA PHE A 24 -1.51 0.96 2.22
C PHE A 24 -1.46 1.76 3.52
N SER A 25 -0.58 1.35 4.43
CA SER A 25 -0.21 2.07 5.66
C SER A 25 1.30 2.26 5.74
N ILE A 26 1.74 3.28 6.48
CA ILE A 26 3.15 3.47 6.79
C ILE A 26 3.51 2.56 7.97
N ASP A 27 4.50 1.70 7.80
CA ASP A 27 5.11 0.93 8.88
C ASP A 27 6.59 1.33 9.00
N ASN A 28 6.86 2.28 9.90
CA ASN A 28 8.15 2.97 10.07
C ASN A 28 8.69 3.62 8.78
N VAL A 29 9.43 2.82 7.99
CA VAL A 29 10.11 3.22 6.75
C VAL A 29 9.63 2.42 5.54
N ALA A 30 8.62 1.56 5.71
CA ALA A 30 8.08 0.71 4.65
C ALA A 30 6.58 0.97 4.40
N LEU A 31 6.09 0.61 3.20
CA LEU A 31 4.66 0.57 2.92
C LEU A 31 4.11 -0.80 3.27
N PHE A 32 3.20 -0.86 4.24
CA PHE A 32 2.49 -2.07 4.58
C PHE A 32 1.16 -2.15 3.85
N CYS A 33 0.94 -3.20 3.07
CA CYS A 33 -0.36 -3.44 2.47
C CYS A 33 -1.29 -4.07 3.51
N LYS A 34 -2.34 -3.36 3.91
CA LYS A 34 -3.34 -3.84 4.88
C LYS A 34 -4.12 -5.05 4.36
N LEU A 35 -4.28 -5.12 3.04
CA LEU A 35 -4.97 -6.19 2.35
C LEU A 35 -4.12 -7.46 2.40
N SER A 36 -3.00 -7.50 1.69
CA SER A 36 -2.19 -8.73 1.58
C SER A 36 -1.29 -9.00 2.79
N LYS A 37 -1.23 -8.09 3.77
CA LYS A 37 -0.36 -8.15 4.96
C LYS A 37 1.14 -8.27 4.61
N VAL A 38 1.54 -7.71 3.47
CA VAL A 38 2.93 -7.72 2.97
C VAL A 38 3.56 -6.34 3.14
N LYS A 39 4.85 -6.32 3.50
CA LYS A 39 5.69 -5.12 3.49
C LYS A 39 6.25 -4.90 2.09
N VAL A 40 5.98 -3.74 1.52
CA VAL A 40 6.44 -3.27 0.22
C VAL A 40 7.45 -2.16 0.46
N ASP A 41 8.59 -2.24 -0.22
CA ASP A 41 9.62 -1.22 -0.15
C ASP A 41 9.14 0.07 -0.87
N PRO A 42 9.03 1.20 -0.15
CA PRO A 42 8.59 2.47 -0.70
C PRO A 42 9.68 3.24 -1.44
N VAL A 43 10.94 2.83 -1.33
CA VAL A 43 12.08 3.50 -1.99
C VAL A 43 11.91 3.47 -3.50
N ARG A 44 11.35 2.37 -4.03
CA ARG A 44 11.15 2.18 -5.46
C ARG A 44 9.68 2.21 -5.81
N ARG A 45 9.23 3.32 -6.40
CA ARG A 45 7.85 3.47 -6.94
C ARG A 45 7.49 2.33 -7.90
N SER A 46 8.45 1.84 -8.68
CA SER A 46 8.30 0.67 -9.56
C SER A 46 7.86 -0.59 -8.82
N ASN A 47 8.36 -0.83 -7.61
CA ASN A 47 8.00 -2.00 -6.81
C ASN A 47 6.56 -1.90 -6.32
N ILE A 48 6.11 -0.71 -5.94
CA ILE A 48 4.72 -0.46 -5.53
C ILE A 48 3.78 -0.65 -6.72
N THR A 49 4.11 -0.06 -7.86
CA THR A 49 3.32 -0.21 -9.09
C THR A 49 3.26 -1.67 -9.53
N GLN A 50 4.39 -2.39 -9.53
CA GLN A 50 4.43 -3.81 -9.86
C GLN A 50 3.61 -4.63 -8.87
N TYR A 51 3.74 -4.36 -7.58
CA TYR A 51 2.97 -5.03 -6.54
C TYR A 51 1.46 -4.87 -6.77
N ILE A 52 0.99 -3.65 -7.08
CA ILE A 52 -0.43 -3.37 -7.38
C ILE A 52 -0.88 -4.09 -8.65
N LYS A 53 -0.06 -4.05 -9.70
CA LYS A 53 -0.32 -4.74 -10.98
C LYS A 53 -0.23 -6.26 -10.88
N THR A 54 0.35 -6.80 -9.82
CA THR A 54 0.53 -8.25 -9.69
C THR A 54 -0.82 -8.89 -9.42
N GLU A 55 -1.11 -9.98 -10.14
CA GLU A 55 -2.35 -10.73 -10.03
C GLU A 55 -2.66 -11.19 -8.59
N LYS A 56 -1.64 -11.40 -7.75
CA LYS A 56 -1.79 -11.68 -6.32
C LYS A 56 -2.50 -10.56 -5.56
N HIS A 57 -2.21 -9.30 -5.87
CA HIS A 57 -2.87 -8.15 -5.25
C HIS A 57 -4.31 -8.04 -5.73
N HIS A 58 -4.54 -8.17 -7.05
CA HIS A 58 -5.89 -8.19 -7.63
C HIS A 58 -6.76 -9.32 -7.08
N ARG A 59 -6.29 -10.58 -7.10
CA ARG A 59 -7.02 -11.73 -6.55
C ARG A 59 -7.35 -11.54 -5.06
N PHE A 60 -6.49 -10.87 -4.29
CA PHE A 60 -6.77 -10.57 -2.89
C PHE A 60 -7.84 -9.47 -2.75
N ILE A 61 -7.76 -8.41 -3.56
CA ILE A 61 -8.79 -7.35 -3.62
C ILE A 61 -10.15 -7.94 -4.02
N GLU A 62 -10.20 -8.74 -5.09
CA GLU A 62 -11.41 -9.40 -5.58
C GLU A 62 -12.03 -10.30 -4.50
N ARG A 63 -11.23 -11.09 -3.78
CA ARG A 63 -11.70 -11.90 -2.65
C ARG A 63 -12.27 -11.05 -1.52
N LYS A 64 -11.63 -9.92 -1.19
CA LYS A 64 -12.11 -9.00 -0.14
C LYS A 64 -13.38 -8.25 -0.55
N LEU A 65 -13.51 -7.87 -1.82
CA LEU A 65 -14.71 -7.24 -2.36
C LEU A 65 -15.88 -8.22 -2.35
N ASN A 66 -15.68 -9.45 -2.82
CA ASN A 66 -16.71 -10.49 -2.79
C ASN A 66 -17.16 -10.89 -1.37
N GLN A 67 -16.28 -10.81 -0.36
CA GLN A 67 -16.67 -11.01 1.04
C GLN A 67 -17.48 -9.83 1.61
N LYS A 68 -17.32 -8.62 1.07
CA LYS A 68 -18.04 -7.43 1.55
C LYS A 68 -19.47 -7.39 1.02
N THR A 69 -19.72 -7.95 -0.17
CA THR A 69 -21.06 -8.06 -0.75
C THR A 69 -21.91 -9.16 -0.12
N ALA A 70 -21.32 -10.15 0.54
CA ALA A 70 -22.07 -11.26 1.15
C ALA A 70 -22.65 -10.96 2.56
N ASN A 71 -22.29 -9.82 3.18
CA ASN A 71 -22.75 -9.47 4.54
C ASN A 71 -23.86 -8.40 4.57
N ASN A 72 -24.47 -8.07 3.42
CA ASN A 72 -25.66 -7.24 3.34
C ASN A 72 -26.82 -8.07 2.77
N TYR A 73 -27.31 -9.05 3.54
CA TYR A 73 -28.66 -9.60 3.40
C TYR A 73 -29.13 -10.20 4.71
#